data_AF-A0A2N5JMW9-F1
#
_entry.id   AF-A0A2N5JMW9-F1
#
_cell.length_a   1.000
_cell.length_b   1.000
_cell.length_c   1.000
_cell.angle_alpha   90.00
_cell.angle_beta   90.00
_cell.angle_gamma   90.00
#
_symmetry.space_group_name_H-M   'P 1'
#
loop_
_entity.id
_entity.type
_entity.pdbx_description
1 polymer ?
#
loop_
_entity_poly.entity_id
_entity_poly.type
_entity_poly.pdbx_seq_one_letter_code
_entity_poly.pdbx_strand_id
1 'polypeptide(L)'
;MKDRVKEGVDNGIEPSQIAIIARRWDLLDKERALLEKKAGIPTNALQGKEISLVRNLVTQLLLQELESSPDTILPSDKSVKSRFEEFFIKIKRDLAEPTVKRLIKIAEIIDTERGYGNENLAQPIVTSEIITSIYEFNDNPEHSIDPDAVVVTTCHSVKGLEFKHVILLADGFSHQSHEIEQERRLFYVAMTRAKEKLLLTYTRPSKFVTETDPNNYPVENNIGIIPPQLIFYYDMTPKDVYLGFEATKSSQDIIMKLKEGDLIDLRATLKDNWKVCYNNQIIGLLSRKAVTDLTGKNINTNSFKFKPGEVTVRNIYRHIESNEITGEITDEWYVVIPRISVCR
;
A
#
# COMPACT_ATOMS: atom_id res chain seq x y z
N MET A 1 -2.04 -2.51 -20.79
CA MET A 1 -2.43 -2.82 -19.40
C MET A 1 -3.59 -1.95 -18.94
N LYS A 2 -3.44 -0.61 -18.87
CA LYS A 2 -4.49 0.35 -18.47
C LYS A 2 -5.89 0.02 -19.01
N ASP A 3 -6.02 -0.15 -20.32
CA ASP A 3 -7.33 -0.36 -20.94
C ASP A 3 -7.97 -1.69 -20.51
N ARG A 4 -7.15 -2.73 -20.26
CA ARG A 4 -7.63 -4.02 -19.77
C ARG A 4 -8.06 -3.98 -18.31
N VAL A 5 -7.38 -3.18 -17.50
CA VAL A 5 -7.81 -2.91 -16.11
C VAL A 5 -9.15 -2.17 -16.13
N LYS A 6 -9.26 -1.09 -16.94
CA LYS A 6 -10.51 -0.33 -17.09
C LYS A 6 -11.65 -1.21 -17.59
N GLU A 7 -11.43 -2.00 -18.65
CA GLU A 7 -12.40 -2.97 -19.16
C GLU A 7 -12.89 -3.92 -18.05
N GLY A 8 -12.01 -4.39 -17.17
CA GLY A 8 -12.42 -5.22 -16.03
C GLY A 8 -13.34 -4.46 -15.06
N VAL A 9 -12.94 -3.26 -14.65
CA VAL A 9 -13.71 -2.42 -13.73
C VAL A 9 -15.06 -2.02 -14.33
N ASP A 10 -15.09 -1.62 -15.60
CA ASP A 10 -16.29 -1.24 -16.34
C ASP A 10 -17.28 -2.42 -16.49
N ASN A 11 -16.77 -3.65 -16.48
CA ASN A 11 -17.55 -4.88 -16.46
C ASN A 11 -17.97 -5.33 -15.04
N GLY A 12 -17.80 -4.48 -14.02
CA GLY A 12 -18.27 -4.73 -12.65
C GLY A 12 -17.32 -5.55 -11.78
N ILE A 13 -16.05 -5.70 -12.17
CA ILE A 13 -15.04 -6.34 -11.32
C ILE A 13 -14.46 -5.31 -10.37
N GLU A 14 -14.53 -5.60 -9.07
CA GLU A 14 -13.90 -4.76 -8.04
C GLU A 14 -12.39 -4.62 -8.33
N PRO A 15 -11.81 -3.41 -8.23
CA PRO A 15 -10.38 -3.20 -8.49
C PRO A 15 -9.47 -4.14 -7.70
N SER A 16 -9.82 -4.44 -6.45
CA SER A 16 -9.10 -5.39 -5.59
C SER A 16 -9.09 -6.84 -6.09
N GLN A 17 -10.00 -7.20 -6.99
CA GLN A 17 -10.07 -8.51 -7.67
C GLN A 17 -9.26 -8.54 -8.97
N ILE A 18 -8.53 -7.47 -9.29
CA ILE A 18 -7.58 -7.39 -10.39
C ILE A 18 -6.17 -7.32 -9.80
N ALA A 19 -5.31 -8.29 -10.14
CA ALA A 19 -3.91 -8.30 -9.72
C ALA A 19 -2.95 -8.13 -10.89
N ILE A 20 -1.95 -7.26 -10.71
CA ILE A 20 -0.78 -7.13 -11.58
C ILE A 20 0.40 -7.80 -10.89
N ILE A 21 0.89 -8.88 -11.50
CA ILE A 21 1.94 -9.72 -10.95
C ILE A 21 3.19 -9.59 -11.81
N ALA A 22 4.37 -9.47 -11.19
CA ALA A 22 5.64 -9.53 -11.89
C ALA A 22 6.70 -10.33 -11.14
N ARG A 23 7.81 -10.65 -11.81
CA ARG A 23 8.93 -11.34 -11.17
C ARG A 23 9.66 -10.50 -10.12
N ARG A 24 9.70 -9.18 -10.32
CA ARG A 24 10.45 -8.21 -9.49
C ARG A 24 9.69 -6.88 -9.36
N TRP A 25 9.97 -6.14 -8.28
CA TRP A 25 9.32 -4.87 -7.98
C TRP A 25 9.68 -3.72 -8.92
N ASP A 26 10.88 -3.71 -9.49
CA ASP A 26 11.32 -2.66 -10.44
C ASP A 26 10.44 -2.59 -11.70
N LEU A 27 9.84 -3.71 -12.09
CA LEU A 27 8.87 -3.78 -13.20
C LEU A 27 7.52 -3.19 -12.79
N LEU A 28 7.10 -3.44 -11.55
CA LEU A 28 5.80 -3.01 -11.02
C LEU A 28 5.78 -1.52 -10.69
N ASP A 29 6.87 -0.98 -10.14
CA ASP A 29 6.98 0.43 -9.76
C ASP A 29 6.64 1.36 -10.94
N LYS A 30 7.08 1.00 -12.16
CA LYS A 30 6.77 1.77 -13.37
C LYS A 30 5.30 1.72 -13.75
N GLU A 31 4.71 0.52 -13.73
CA GLU A 31 3.29 0.32 -14.04
C GLU A 31 2.40 1.04 -13.02
N ARG A 32 2.77 1.01 -11.73
CA ARG A 32 2.07 1.74 -10.67
C ARG A 32 2.06 3.23 -10.90
N ALA A 33 3.22 3.83 -11.18
CA ALA A 33 3.30 5.26 -11.49
C ALA A 33 2.44 5.64 -12.70
N LEU A 34 2.42 4.81 -13.75
CA LEU A 34 1.59 5.04 -14.94
C LEU A 34 0.10 4.91 -14.65
N LEU A 35 -0.32 3.86 -13.94
CA LEU A 35 -1.72 3.65 -13.56
C LEU A 35 -2.25 4.80 -12.70
N GLU A 36 -1.51 5.17 -11.66
CA GLU A 36 -1.96 6.23 -10.75
C GLU A 36 -1.92 7.61 -11.43
N LYS A 37 -0.80 7.98 -12.07
CA LYS A 37 -0.62 9.34 -12.59
C LYS A 37 -1.22 9.58 -13.98
N LYS A 38 -1.42 8.55 -14.81
CA LYS A 38 -1.95 8.68 -16.18
C LYS A 38 -3.31 8.01 -16.38
N ALA A 39 -3.69 7.06 -15.52
CA ALA A 39 -4.99 6.41 -15.61
C ALA A 39 -5.97 6.83 -14.50
N GLY A 40 -5.47 7.39 -13.39
CA GLY A 40 -6.27 7.65 -12.20
C GLY A 40 -6.72 6.37 -11.51
N ILE A 41 -5.99 5.26 -11.72
CA ILE A 41 -6.32 3.95 -11.14
C ILE A 41 -5.40 3.76 -9.92
N PRO A 42 -5.94 3.72 -8.69
CA PRO A 42 -5.15 3.51 -7.50
C PRO A 42 -4.57 2.10 -7.45
N THR A 43 -3.38 1.96 -6.86
CA THR A 43 -2.72 0.67 -6.69
C THR A 43 -2.40 0.37 -5.22
N ASN A 44 -2.61 -0.87 -4.81
CA ASN A 44 -2.23 -1.38 -3.49
C ASN A 44 -1.12 -2.42 -3.65
N ALA A 45 0.01 -2.23 -2.98
CA ALA A 45 1.19 -3.09 -3.14
C ALA A 45 1.36 -4.07 -1.98
N LEU A 46 1.26 -5.36 -2.29
CA LEU A 46 1.46 -6.44 -1.32
C LEU A 46 2.94 -6.85 -1.27
N GLN A 47 3.74 -6.10 -0.51
CA GLN A 47 5.21 -6.23 -0.45
C GLN A 47 5.78 -7.10 0.68
N GLY A 48 4.95 -7.60 1.61
CA GLY A 48 5.45 -8.23 2.85
C GLY A 48 6.28 -7.29 3.74
N LYS A 49 6.32 -5.98 3.40
CA LYS A 49 7.00 -4.88 4.11
C LYS A 49 6.00 -3.76 4.42
N GLU A 50 4.75 -4.13 4.67
CA GLU A 50 3.76 -3.14 5.05
C GLU A 50 4.08 -2.55 6.41
N ILE A 51 3.71 -1.29 6.56
CA ILE A 51 3.71 -0.64 7.86
C ILE A 51 2.55 -1.27 8.62
N SER A 52 2.85 -1.81 9.81
CA SER A 52 1.83 -2.38 10.69
C SER A 52 0.66 -1.41 10.85
N LEU A 53 -0.56 -1.92 10.70
CA LEU A 53 -1.80 -1.17 10.83
C LEU A 53 -1.88 -0.47 12.18
N VAL A 54 -1.51 -1.17 13.25
CA VAL A 54 -1.51 -0.60 14.61
C VAL A 54 -0.41 0.43 14.83
N ARG A 55 0.56 0.57 13.92
CA ARG A 55 1.53 1.67 13.97
C ARG A 55 1.05 2.95 13.28
N ASN A 56 -0.12 2.96 12.62
CA ASN A 56 -0.65 4.17 12.02
C ASN A 56 -1.36 5.07 13.06
N LEU A 57 -1.21 6.39 12.93
CA LEU A 57 -1.88 7.39 13.78
C LEU A 57 -3.39 7.19 13.91
N VAL A 58 -4.09 7.01 12.80
CA VAL A 58 -5.55 6.88 12.80
C VAL A 58 -5.99 5.62 13.54
N THR A 59 -5.29 4.51 13.35
CA THR A 59 -5.53 3.27 14.11
C THR A 59 -5.30 3.50 15.59
N GLN A 60 -4.25 4.22 15.96
CA GLN A 60 -3.94 4.52 17.36
C GLN A 60 -5.01 5.41 18.01
N LEU A 61 -5.51 6.41 17.30
CA LEU A 61 -6.63 7.24 17.77
C LEU A 61 -7.90 6.39 17.99
N LEU A 62 -8.20 5.46 17.08
CA LEU A 62 -9.33 4.55 17.24
C LEU A 62 -9.12 3.61 18.44
N LEU A 63 -7.95 2.99 18.56
CA LEU A 63 -7.64 2.09 19.68
C LEU A 63 -7.75 2.83 21.02
N GLN A 64 -7.23 4.05 21.13
CA GLN A 64 -7.38 4.87 22.34
C GLN A 64 -8.86 5.15 22.71
N GLU A 65 -9.71 5.43 21.71
CA GLU A 65 -11.16 5.60 21.96
C GLU A 65 -11.80 4.30 22.47
N LEU A 66 -11.48 3.16 21.86
CA LEU A 66 -12.04 1.86 22.26
C LEU A 66 -11.52 1.42 23.64
N GLU A 67 -10.23 1.59 23.90
CA GLU A 67 -9.55 1.25 25.16
C GLU A 67 -10.00 2.14 26.33
N SER A 68 -10.59 3.31 26.07
CA SER A 68 -11.17 4.17 27.11
C SER A 68 -12.40 3.55 27.79
N SER A 69 -13.06 2.57 27.15
CA SER A 69 -14.24 1.88 27.69
C SER A 69 -14.34 0.44 27.14
N PRO A 70 -13.40 -0.45 27.49
CA PRO A 70 -13.21 -1.76 26.83
C PRO A 70 -14.35 -2.74 27.09
N ASP A 71 -15.05 -2.62 28.22
CA ASP A 71 -16.17 -3.49 28.59
C ASP A 71 -17.52 -3.00 28.00
N THR A 72 -17.51 -1.94 27.19
CA THR A 72 -18.74 -1.44 26.55
C THR A 72 -19.26 -2.44 25.55
N ILE A 73 -20.52 -2.86 25.74
CA ILE A 73 -21.22 -3.77 24.84
C ILE A 73 -21.93 -2.97 23.75
N LEU A 74 -21.61 -3.26 22.50
CA LEU A 74 -22.38 -2.80 21.36
C LEU A 74 -23.56 -3.75 21.13
N PRO A 75 -24.82 -3.25 21.15
CA PRO A 75 -26.01 -4.07 20.91
C PRO A 75 -26.01 -4.76 19.54
N SER A 76 -26.75 -5.87 19.42
CA SER A 76 -26.83 -6.65 18.18
C SER A 76 -27.43 -5.86 16.99
N ASP A 77 -28.25 -4.85 17.25
CA ASP A 77 -28.88 -3.98 16.25
C ASP A 77 -28.02 -2.77 15.83
N LYS A 78 -26.81 -2.61 16.37
CA LYS A 78 -25.89 -1.50 16.05
C LYS A 78 -24.67 -1.98 15.31
N SER A 79 -24.32 -1.34 14.20
CA SER A 79 -23.16 -1.69 13.36
C SER A 79 -21.82 -1.20 13.95
N VAL A 80 -20.80 -2.06 13.90
CA VAL A 80 -19.41 -1.67 14.20
C VAL A 80 -18.89 -0.72 13.11
N LYS A 81 -19.23 -0.98 11.84
CA LYS A 81 -18.89 -0.08 10.72
C LYS A 81 -19.40 1.34 10.96
N SER A 82 -20.68 1.50 11.27
CA SER A 82 -21.25 2.84 11.52
C SER A 82 -20.59 3.53 12.71
N ARG A 83 -20.28 2.78 13.79
CA ARG A 83 -19.53 3.32 14.93
C ARG A 83 -18.14 3.84 14.52
N PHE A 84 -17.43 3.13 13.64
CA PHE A 84 -16.12 3.57 13.14
C PHE A 84 -16.25 4.79 12.23
N GLU A 85 -17.20 4.80 11.29
CA GLU A 85 -17.45 5.95 10.41
C GLU A 85 -17.78 7.21 11.22
N GLU A 86 -18.68 7.11 12.20
CA GLU A 86 -19.03 8.20 13.12
C GLU A 86 -17.81 8.72 13.89
N PHE A 87 -16.97 7.81 14.39
CA PHE A 87 -15.72 8.17 15.05
C PHE A 87 -14.78 8.96 14.11
N PHE A 88 -14.52 8.45 12.90
CA PHE A 88 -13.62 9.12 11.97
C PHE A 88 -14.14 10.48 11.51
N ILE A 89 -15.45 10.61 11.31
CA ILE A 89 -16.10 11.90 11.01
C ILE A 89 -15.94 12.86 12.20
N LYS A 90 -16.17 12.41 13.43
CA LYS A 90 -16.00 13.21 14.67
C LYS A 90 -14.58 13.75 14.79
N ILE A 91 -13.55 12.95 14.48
CA ILE A 91 -12.15 13.37 14.51
C ILE A 91 -11.67 14.01 13.18
N LYS A 92 -12.59 14.34 12.27
CA LYS A 92 -12.34 15.05 10.99
C LYS A 92 -11.37 14.33 10.04
N ARG A 93 -11.31 13.00 10.10
CA ARG A 93 -10.57 12.16 9.14
C ARG A 93 -11.39 11.93 7.89
N ASP A 94 -10.70 11.68 6.78
CA ASP A 94 -11.37 11.37 5.52
C ASP A 94 -11.60 9.86 5.43
N LEU A 95 -12.83 9.44 5.11
CA LEU A 95 -13.18 8.03 4.95
C LEU A 95 -12.48 7.41 3.74
N ALA A 96 -11.96 8.24 2.83
CA ALA A 96 -11.16 7.80 1.68
C ALA A 96 -9.70 7.50 2.03
N GLU A 97 -9.22 7.80 3.25
CA GLU A 97 -7.85 7.47 3.64
C GLU A 97 -7.63 5.94 3.64
N PRO A 98 -6.53 5.43 3.08
CA PRO A 98 -6.29 3.98 2.97
C PRO A 98 -6.42 3.24 4.30
N THR A 99 -5.86 3.79 5.38
CA THR A 99 -5.98 3.18 6.72
C THR A 99 -7.42 3.21 7.24
N VAL A 100 -8.17 4.29 7.00
CA VAL A 100 -9.58 4.40 7.42
C VAL A 100 -10.43 3.38 6.68
N LYS A 101 -10.28 3.26 5.36
CA LYS A 101 -10.97 2.23 4.56
C LYS A 101 -10.67 0.82 5.08
N ARG A 102 -9.41 0.53 5.42
CA ARG A 102 -9.01 -0.75 5.99
C ARG A 102 -9.69 -1.02 7.33
N LEU A 103 -9.76 -0.04 8.23
CA LEU A 103 -10.44 -0.18 9.52
C LEU A 103 -11.96 -0.34 9.36
N ILE A 104 -12.58 0.39 8.44
CA ILE A 104 -13.99 0.21 8.08
C ILE A 104 -14.23 -1.19 7.51
N LYS A 105 -13.32 -1.71 6.69
CA LYS A 105 -13.44 -3.07 6.14
C LYS A 105 -13.35 -4.12 7.23
N ILE A 106 -12.46 -3.95 8.20
CA ILE A 106 -12.38 -4.81 9.39
C ILE A 106 -13.71 -4.78 10.14
N ALA A 107 -14.29 -3.59 10.35
CA ALA A 107 -15.59 -3.45 10.99
C ALA A 107 -16.74 -4.12 10.22
N GLU A 108 -16.73 -4.08 8.88
CA GLU A 108 -17.68 -4.83 8.03
C GLU A 108 -17.56 -6.34 8.21
N ILE A 109 -16.33 -6.85 8.33
CA ILE A 109 -16.09 -8.28 8.55
C ILE A 109 -16.63 -8.68 9.92
N ILE A 110 -16.34 -7.90 10.97
CA ILE A 110 -16.87 -8.13 12.32
C ILE A 110 -18.41 -8.13 12.30
N ASP A 111 -19.03 -7.15 11.63
CA ASP A 111 -20.49 -7.10 11.47
C ASP A 111 -21.04 -8.34 10.76
N THR A 112 -20.36 -8.81 9.71
CA THR A 112 -20.75 -10.01 8.97
C THR A 112 -20.64 -11.27 9.85
N GLU A 113 -19.51 -11.44 10.56
CA GLU A 113 -19.22 -12.61 11.39
C GLU A 113 -20.17 -12.73 12.58
N ARG A 114 -20.58 -11.61 13.18
CA ARG A 114 -21.57 -11.60 14.28
C ARG A 114 -23.03 -11.62 13.79
N GLY A 115 -23.27 -11.76 12.49
CA GLY A 115 -24.62 -11.86 11.90
C GLY A 115 -25.43 -10.56 11.89
N TYR A 116 -24.77 -9.39 11.92
CA TYR A 116 -25.45 -8.09 11.83
C TYR A 116 -26.34 -7.99 10.58
N GLY A 117 -27.54 -7.42 10.74
CA GLY A 117 -28.55 -7.35 9.69
C GLY A 117 -29.44 -8.60 9.56
N ASN A 118 -29.19 -9.64 10.37
CA ASN A 118 -30.05 -10.82 10.46
C ASN A 118 -30.61 -10.96 11.88
N GLU A 119 -31.92 -10.73 12.06
CA GLU A 119 -32.59 -10.72 13.37
C GLU A 119 -32.40 -12.01 14.18
N ASN A 120 -32.19 -13.15 13.53
CA ASN A 120 -32.04 -14.44 14.21
C ASN A 120 -30.58 -14.80 14.53
N LEU A 121 -29.61 -14.12 13.93
CA LEU A 121 -28.18 -14.44 14.07
C LEU A 121 -27.37 -13.31 14.71
N ALA A 122 -27.90 -12.08 14.75
CA ALA A 122 -27.16 -10.92 15.23
C ALA A 122 -26.80 -11.03 16.71
N GLN A 123 -25.51 -11.00 17.01
CA GLN A 123 -24.98 -11.06 18.36
C GLN A 123 -24.45 -9.68 18.79
N PRO A 124 -24.63 -9.30 20.08
CA PRO A 124 -23.93 -8.16 20.65
C PRO A 124 -22.43 -8.45 20.71
N ILE A 125 -21.59 -7.41 20.75
CA ILE A 125 -20.14 -7.54 20.78
C ILE A 125 -19.53 -6.61 21.83
N VAL A 126 -18.55 -7.09 22.58
CA VAL A 126 -17.82 -6.29 23.57
C VAL A 126 -16.71 -5.50 22.89
N THR A 127 -16.44 -4.28 23.35
CA THR A 127 -15.41 -3.42 22.74
C THR A 127 -14.01 -4.05 22.78
N SER A 128 -13.68 -4.83 23.80
CA SER A 128 -12.44 -5.61 23.88
C SER A 128 -12.29 -6.65 22.75
N GLU A 129 -13.38 -7.26 22.29
CA GLU A 129 -13.36 -8.19 21.15
C GLU A 129 -13.07 -7.45 19.84
N ILE A 130 -13.66 -6.26 19.65
CA ILE A 130 -13.36 -5.38 18.50
C ILE A 130 -11.86 -5.03 18.48
N ILE A 131 -11.29 -4.70 19.64
CA ILE A 131 -9.85 -4.39 19.78
C ILE A 131 -9.02 -5.62 19.38
N THR A 132 -9.35 -6.81 19.92
CA THR A 132 -8.66 -8.07 19.57
C THR A 132 -8.68 -8.30 18.06
N SER A 133 -9.84 -8.15 17.41
CA SER A 133 -9.94 -8.29 15.96
C SER A 133 -8.99 -7.34 15.23
N ILE A 134 -8.92 -6.05 15.60
CA ILE A 134 -7.98 -5.10 14.96
C ILE A 134 -6.52 -5.61 15.02
N TYR A 135 -6.10 -6.18 16.15
CA TYR A 135 -4.77 -6.76 16.29
C TYR A 135 -4.58 -8.05 15.46
N GLU A 136 -5.60 -8.91 15.36
CA GLU A 136 -5.56 -10.10 14.50
C GLU A 136 -5.45 -9.71 13.01
N PHE A 137 -6.20 -8.70 12.59
CA PHE A 137 -6.18 -8.17 11.22
C PHE A 137 -4.88 -7.45 10.85
N ASN A 138 -4.10 -6.99 11.84
CA ASN A 138 -2.80 -6.37 11.61
C ASN A 138 -1.79 -7.34 10.96
N ASP A 139 -1.86 -8.62 11.33
CA ASP A 139 -0.86 -9.62 10.95
C ASP A 139 -1.21 -10.36 9.65
N ASN A 140 -2.38 -10.08 9.06
CA ASN A 140 -2.85 -10.75 7.85
C ASN A 140 -2.76 -9.84 6.60
N PRO A 141 -1.97 -10.24 5.57
CA PRO A 141 -1.80 -9.47 4.34
C PRO A 141 -3.04 -9.44 3.43
N GLU A 142 -3.99 -10.35 3.54
CA GLU A 142 -5.24 -10.27 2.75
C GLU A 142 -6.07 -9.06 3.15
N HIS A 143 -6.01 -8.69 4.43
CA HIS A 143 -6.77 -7.58 4.98
C HIS A 143 -6.07 -6.24 4.80
N SER A 144 -4.93 -6.19 4.12
CA SER A 144 -4.30 -4.95 3.68
C SER A 144 -4.70 -4.51 2.27
N ILE A 145 -5.46 -5.33 1.57
CA ILE A 145 -5.96 -5.03 0.23
C ILE A 145 -7.01 -3.92 0.33
N ASP A 146 -6.71 -2.78 -0.30
CA ASP A 146 -7.66 -1.69 -0.47
C ASP A 146 -8.72 -2.13 -1.52
N PRO A 147 -10.01 -2.16 -1.17
CA PRO A 147 -11.07 -2.63 -2.06
C PRO A 147 -11.14 -1.84 -3.38
N ASP A 148 -10.75 -0.56 -3.35
CA ASP A 148 -10.85 0.35 -4.48
C ASP A 148 -9.58 0.39 -5.33
N ALA A 149 -8.56 -0.40 -4.99
CA ALA A 149 -7.25 -0.36 -5.66
C ALA A 149 -6.89 -1.68 -6.32
N VAL A 150 -6.22 -1.57 -7.48
CA VAL A 150 -5.65 -2.73 -8.17
C VAL A 150 -4.50 -3.29 -7.35
N VAL A 151 -4.51 -4.60 -7.12
CA VAL A 151 -3.45 -5.27 -6.36
C VAL A 151 -2.20 -5.39 -7.22
N VAL A 152 -1.06 -5.02 -6.66
CA VAL A 152 0.23 -5.13 -7.33
C VAL A 152 1.17 -5.94 -6.45
N THR A 153 1.76 -7.00 -6.99
CA THR A 153 2.55 -7.93 -6.18
C THR A 153 3.58 -8.69 -7.00
N THR A 154 4.54 -9.33 -6.34
CA THR A 154 5.48 -10.22 -7.02
C THR A 154 5.00 -11.66 -7.04
N CYS A 155 5.55 -12.45 -7.95
CA CYS A 155 5.27 -13.88 -8.03
C CYS A 155 5.59 -14.63 -6.72
N HIS A 156 6.53 -14.12 -5.92
CA HIS A 156 6.85 -14.70 -4.60
C HIS A 156 5.81 -14.35 -3.55
N SER A 157 5.31 -13.10 -3.58
CA SER A 157 4.40 -12.55 -2.58
C SER A 157 2.93 -12.91 -2.83
N VAL A 158 2.59 -13.41 -4.02
CA VAL A 158 1.20 -13.73 -4.39
C VAL A 158 0.73 -15.12 -3.94
N LYS A 159 1.62 -15.95 -3.39
CA LYS A 159 1.29 -17.31 -2.99
C LYS A 159 0.15 -17.32 -1.95
N GLY A 160 -0.89 -18.10 -2.21
CA GLY A 160 -2.07 -18.23 -1.32
C GLY A 160 -3.22 -17.28 -1.68
N LEU A 161 -2.96 -16.22 -2.45
CA LEU A 161 -3.97 -15.30 -2.93
C LEU A 161 -4.56 -15.77 -4.26
N GLU A 162 -5.77 -15.35 -4.59
CA GLU A 162 -6.38 -15.58 -5.91
C GLU A 162 -7.27 -14.40 -6.29
N PHE A 163 -7.33 -14.09 -7.58
CA PHE A 163 -7.99 -12.91 -8.11
C PHE A 163 -8.86 -13.30 -9.31
N LYS A 164 -9.98 -12.61 -9.52
CA LYS A 164 -10.80 -12.82 -10.72
C LYS A 164 -9.96 -12.62 -11.98
N HIS A 165 -9.25 -11.48 -12.04
CA HIS A 165 -8.40 -11.12 -13.16
C HIS A 165 -6.94 -11.00 -12.73
N VAL A 166 -6.03 -11.60 -13.51
CA VAL A 166 -4.58 -11.46 -13.33
C VAL A 166 -3.94 -10.96 -14.60
N ILE A 167 -3.08 -9.94 -14.45
CA ILE A 167 -2.16 -9.46 -15.47
C ILE A 167 -0.75 -9.85 -15.03
N LEU A 168 -0.10 -10.78 -15.73
CA LEU A 168 1.25 -11.23 -15.43
C LEU A 168 2.24 -10.58 -16.40
N LEU A 169 3.14 -9.76 -15.85
CA LEU A 169 4.34 -9.27 -16.54
C LEU A 169 5.34 -10.42 -16.65
N ALA A 170 5.48 -10.98 -17.85
CA ALA A 170 6.33 -12.12 -18.14
C ALA A 170 7.81 -11.75 -18.37
N ASP A 171 8.16 -10.46 -18.27
CA ASP A 171 9.55 -9.99 -18.28
C ASP A 171 10.27 -10.32 -16.96
N GLY A 172 11.59 -10.48 -17.03
CA GLY A 172 12.47 -10.58 -15.86
C GLY A 172 12.62 -11.98 -15.26
N PHE A 173 11.94 -12.99 -15.79
CA PHE A 173 12.19 -14.40 -15.44
C PHE A 173 13.51 -14.88 -16.05
N SER A 174 14.27 -15.68 -15.31
CA SER A 174 15.55 -16.22 -15.78
C SER A 174 15.32 -17.36 -16.78
N HIS A 175 16.11 -17.35 -17.86
CA HIS A 175 16.12 -18.43 -18.86
C HIS A 175 17.36 -19.32 -18.75
N GLN A 176 18.13 -19.16 -17.67
CA GLN A 176 19.33 -19.96 -17.44
C GLN A 176 18.94 -21.41 -17.12
N SER A 177 19.64 -22.37 -17.72
CA SER A 177 19.28 -23.79 -17.66
C SER A 177 19.18 -24.35 -16.24
N HIS A 178 20.01 -23.87 -15.31
CA HIS A 178 20.02 -24.34 -13.92
C HIS A 178 18.87 -23.78 -13.07
N GLU A 179 18.26 -22.66 -13.47
CA GLU A 179 17.13 -22.03 -12.77
C GLU A 179 15.78 -22.25 -13.47
N ILE A 180 15.80 -22.73 -14.72
CA ILE A 180 14.65 -22.74 -15.63
C ILE A 180 13.41 -23.42 -15.01
N GLU A 181 13.58 -24.55 -14.32
CA GLU A 181 12.47 -25.28 -13.71
C GLU A 181 11.89 -24.55 -12.49
N GLN A 182 12.75 -23.87 -11.72
CA GLN A 182 12.30 -23.06 -10.58
C GLN A 182 11.53 -21.83 -11.07
N GLU A 183 12.04 -21.14 -12.08
CA GLU A 183 11.36 -19.99 -12.70
C GLU A 183 10.06 -20.41 -13.39
N ARG A 184 10.02 -21.58 -14.05
CA ARG A 184 8.79 -22.14 -14.65
C ARG A 184 7.73 -22.40 -13.59
N ARG A 185 8.10 -22.99 -12.44
CA ARG A 185 7.17 -23.18 -11.31
C ARG A 185 6.64 -21.85 -10.79
N LEU A 186 7.51 -20.86 -10.65
CA LEU A 186 7.12 -19.53 -10.20
C LEU A 186 6.15 -18.86 -11.18
N PHE A 187 6.42 -18.97 -12.48
CA PHE A 187 5.54 -18.48 -13.56
C PHE A 187 4.17 -19.17 -13.51
N TYR A 188 4.15 -20.51 -13.40
CA TYR A 188 2.93 -21.30 -13.27
C TYR A 188 2.12 -20.92 -12.02
N VAL A 189 2.79 -20.74 -10.86
CA VAL A 189 2.13 -20.28 -9.63
C VAL A 189 1.45 -18.93 -9.85
N ALA A 190 2.12 -17.98 -10.51
CA ALA A 190 1.55 -16.68 -10.82
C ALA A 190 0.35 -16.75 -11.80
N MET A 191 0.42 -17.62 -12.81
CA MET A 191 -0.70 -17.85 -13.75
C MET A 191 -1.93 -18.41 -13.05
N THR A 192 -1.74 -19.41 -12.18
CA THR A 192 -2.83 -20.08 -11.45
C THR A 192 -3.46 -19.22 -10.37
N ARG A 193 -3.03 -17.97 -10.20
CA ARG A 193 -3.72 -17.00 -9.33
C ARG A 193 -4.99 -16.44 -9.97
N ALA A 194 -5.17 -16.61 -11.28
CA ALA A 194 -6.34 -16.14 -12.01
C ALA A 194 -7.51 -17.13 -11.88
N LYS A 195 -8.68 -16.63 -11.47
CA LYS A 195 -9.92 -17.43 -11.43
C LYS A 195 -10.70 -17.38 -12.74
N GLU A 196 -10.73 -16.22 -13.41
CA GLU A 196 -11.59 -15.98 -14.58
C GLU A 196 -10.77 -15.57 -15.82
N LYS A 197 -9.87 -14.59 -15.70
CA LYS A 197 -9.10 -14.07 -16.84
C LYS A 197 -7.62 -13.92 -16.50
N LEU A 198 -6.77 -14.48 -17.35
CA LEU A 198 -5.31 -14.29 -17.31
C LEU A 198 -4.86 -13.52 -18.55
N LEU A 199 -4.13 -12.43 -18.33
CA LEU A 199 -3.44 -11.69 -19.39
C LEU A 199 -1.94 -11.79 -19.17
N LEU A 200 -1.23 -12.37 -20.15
CA LEU A 200 0.23 -12.37 -20.18
C LEU A 200 0.72 -11.18 -21.02
N THR A 201 1.65 -10.39 -20.48
CA THR A 201 2.27 -9.27 -21.20
C THR A 201 3.78 -9.36 -21.11
N TYR A 202 4.48 -9.04 -22.20
CA TYR A 202 5.93 -9.05 -22.25
C TYR A 202 6.44 -7.99 -23.22
N THR A 203 7.63 -7.45 -22.93
CA THR A 203 8.34 -6.53 -23.85
C THR A 203 9.36 -7.23 -24.73
N ARG A 204 9.79 -8.43 -24.33
CA ARG A 204 10.73 -9.29 -25.07
C ARG A 204 10.18 -10.70 -25.18
N PRO A 205 10.51 -11.46 -26.24
CA PRO A 205 10.10 -12.85 -26.37
C PRO A 205 10.41 -13.64 -25.09
N SER A 206 9.38 -14.29 -24.54
CA SER A 206 9.48 -15.05 -23.30
C SER A 206 9.22 -16.52 -23.59
N LYS A 207 10.22 -17.37 -23.28
CA LYS A 207 10.11 -18.83 -23.43
C LYS A 207 8.89 -19.38 -22.67
N PHE A 208 8.62 -18.85 -21.48
CA PHE A 208 7.51 -19.29 -20.66
C PHE A 208 6.16 -18.99 -21.32
N VAL A 209 6.01 -17.82 -21.94
CA VAL A 209 4.78 -17.46 -22.66
C VAL A 209 4.59 -18.35 -23.88
N THR A 210 5.64 -18.61 -24.66
CA THR A 210 5.56 -19.52 -25.83
C THR A 210 5.22 -20.95 -25.46
N GLU A 211 5.59 -21.39 -24.25
CA GLU A 211 5.24 -22.72 -23.72
C GLU A 211 3.77 -22.82 -23.26
N THR A 212 3.05 -21.70 -23.09
CA THR A 212 1.67 -21.72 -22.55
C THR A 212 0.60 -22.17 -23.54
N ASP A 213 0.70 -21.74 -24.81
CA ASP A 213 -0.21 -22.15 -25.88
C ASP A 213 0.47 -21.94 -27.25
N PRO A 214 0.68 -23.01 -28.05
CA PRO A 214 1.25 -22.93 -29.40
C PRO A 214 0.46 -22.07 -30.38
N ASN A 215 -0.84 -21.84 -30.13
CA ASN A 215 -1.74 -21.08 -31.00
C ASN A 215 -1.92 -19.62 -30.55
N ASN A 216 -1.25 -19.20 -29.48
CA ASN A 216 -1.40 -17.85 -28.96
C ASN A 216 -0.57 -16.87 -29.79
N TYR A 217 -1.22 -16.20 -30.74
CA TYR A 217 -0.59 -15.16 -31.53
C TYR A 217 -0.48 -13.87 -30.70
N PRO A 218 0.73 -13.28 -30.59
CA PRO A 218 0.86 -12.01 -29.90
C PRO A 218 0.00 -10.95 -30.57
N VAL A 219 -0.84 -10.30 -29.78
CA VAL A 219 -1.51 -9.06 -30.20
C VAL A 219 -0.49 -7.93 -30.03
N GLU A 220 0.17 -7.55 -31.12
CA GLU A 220 1.03 -6.38 -31.14
C GLU A 220 0.18 -5.11 -31.06
N ASN A 221 0.18 -4.48 -29.89
CA ASN A 221 -0.36 -3.14 -29.72
C ASN A 221 0.76 -2.13 -29.90
N ASN A 222 0.97 -1.68 -31.14
CA ASN A 222 1.80 -0.50 -31.42
C ASN A 222 1.02 0.75 -31.02
N ILE A 223 1.03 1.06 -29.73
CA ILE A 223 0.47 2.30 -29.23
C ILE A 223 1.54 3.37 -29.47
N GLY A 224 1.29 4.31 -30.38
CA GLY A 224 2.18 5.45 -30.69
C GLY A 224 2.35 6.45 -29.54
N ILE A 225 2.24 6.00 -28.29
CA ILE A 225 2.43 6.79 -27.08
C ILE A 225 3.92 6.79 -26.75
N ILE A 226 4.49 7.99 -26.70
CA ILE A 226 5.83 8.20 -26.17
C ILE A 226 5.73 8.04 -24.64
N PRO A 227 6.40 7.04 -24.03
CA PRO A 227 6.38 6.89 -22.60
C PRO A 227 7.03 8.11 -21.93
N PRO A 228 6.59 8.49 -20.71
CA PRO A 228 7.27 9.51 -19.93
C PRO A 228 8.77 9.20 -19.81
N GLN A 229 9.60 10.24 -19.89
CA GLN A 229 11.06 10.08 -19.85
C GLN A 229 11.54 9.68 -18.46
N LEU A 230 10.79 10.08 -17.43
CA LEU A 230 11.10 9.78 -16.04
C LEU A 230 9.87 9.16 -15.35
N ILE A 231 10.00 7.89 -15.00
CA ILE A 231 9.03 7.12 -14.23
C ILE A 231 9.73 6.56 -13.01
N PHE A 232 9.29 6.97 -11.84
CA PHE A 232 9.82 6.49 -10.58
C PHE A 232 8.74 6.40 -9.52
N TYR A 233 8.66 5.25 -8.86
CA TYR A 233 7.73 5.01 -7.77
C TYR A 233 8.48 4.44 -6.58
N TYR A 234 8.18 4.93 -5.38
CA TYR A 234 8.80 4.43 -4.16
C TYR A 234 7.91 4.64 -2.94
N ASP A 235 7.42 3.53 -2.41
CA ASP A 235 6.74 3.47 -1.12
C ASP A 235 7.78 3.36 0.00
N MET A 236 8.08 4.47 0.68
CA MET A 236 9.06 4.48 1.77
C MET A 236 8.52 3.77 3.01
N THR A 237 9.42 3.23 3.81
CA THR A 237 9.14 2.57 5.09
C THR A 237 9.74 3.37 6.26
N PRO A 238 9.46 3.02 7.53
CA PRO A 238 10.12 3.66 8.68
C PRO A 238 11.66 3.63 8.63
N LYS A 239 12.25 2.66 7.91
CA LYS A 239 13.72 2.56 7.72
C LYS A 239 14.29 3.63 6.78
N ASP A 240 13.42 4.25 5.98
CA ASP A 240 13.79 5.21 4.94
C ASP A 240 13.70 6.66 5.45
N VAL A 241 13.24 6.86 6.67
CA VAL A 241 13.18 8.15 7.35
C VAL A 241 14.07 8.14 8.60
N TYR A 242 14.59 9.30 8.97
CA TYR A 242 15.30 9.46 10.24
C TYR A 242 14.28 9.67 11.37
N LEU A 243 13.94 8.57 12.05
CA LEU A 243 12.89 8.53 13.08
C LEU A 243 13.15 9.51 14.24
N GLY A 244 14.39 9.58 14.74
CA GLY A 244 14.80 10.43 15.86
C GLY A 244 15.20 11.87 15.50
N PHE A 245 14.77 12.38 14.33
CA PHE A 245 15.12 13.74 13.92
C PHE A 245 14.38 14.78 14.77
N GLU A 246 15.12 15.73 15.36
CA GLU A 246 14.58 16.70 16.33
C GLU A 246 13.41 17.51 15.79
N ALA A 247 13.49 18.03 14.55
CA ALA A 247 12.39 18.79 13.96
C ALA A 247 11.13 17.95 13.70
N THR A 248 11.24 16.62 13.61
CA THR A 248 10.07 15.73 13.60
C THR A 248 9.38 15.77 14.96
N LYS A 249 10.14 15.64 16.06
CA LYS A 249 9.60 15.72 17.44
C LYS A 249 9.01 17.10 17.75
N SER A 250 9.61 18.19 17.25
CA SER A 250 9.08 19.55 17.45
C SER A 250 7.84 19.88 16.60
N SER A 251 7.52 19.08 15.57
CA SER A 251 6.44 19.36 14.61
C SER A 251 5.21 18.48 14.76
N GLN A 252 4.99 17.85 15.93
CA GLN A 252 3.89 16.91 16.15
C GLN A 252 2.51 17.53 15.89
N ASP A 253 2.30 18.81 16.26
CA ASP A 253 1.06 19.54 16.02
C ASP A 253 0.68 19.65 14.53
N ILE A 254 1.68 19.61 13.65
CA ILE A 254 1.50 19.61 12.19
C ILE A 254 1.31 18.17 11.72
N ILE A 255 2.21 17.27 12.13
CA ILE A 255 2.23 15.87 11.69
C ILE A 255 0.91 15.16 12.01
N MET A 256 0.34 15.37 13.20
CA MET A 256 -0.90 14.74 13.62
C MET A 256 -2.14 15.24 12.87
N LYS A 257 -2.05 16.37 12.16
CA LYS A 257 -3.13 16.93 11.34
C LYS A 257 -3.08 16.49 9.88
N LEU A 258 -1.93 15.97 9.43
CA LEU A 258 -1.77 15.45 8.08
C LEU A 258 -2.63 14.20 7.87
N LYS A 259 -3.00 13.94 6.63
CA LYS A 259 -3.76 12.77 6.18
C LYS A 259 -2.95 11.95 5.20
N GLU A 260 -3.25 10.67 5.10
CA GLU A 260 -2.68 9.83 4.03
C GLU A 260 -3.14 10.37 2.67
N GLY A 261 -2.19 10.59 1.76
CA GLY A 261 -2.42 11.25 0.47
C GLY A 261 -2.16 12.76 0.44
N ASP A 262 -1.98 13.42 1.60
CA ASP A 262 -1.63 14.85 1.63
C ASP A 262 -0.33 15.12 0.87
N LEU A 263 -0.28 16.26 0.18
CA LEU A 263 0.90 16.68 -0.57
C LEU A 263 1.99 17.17 0.38
N ILE A 264 3.21 16.67 0.19
CA ILE A 264 4.42 17.08 0.91
C ILE A 264 5.56 17.31 -0.08
N ASP A 265 6.62 17.97 0.37
CA ASP A 265 7.81 18.21 -0.44
C ASP A 265 9.02 17.44 0.09
N LEU A 266 9.88 16.99 -0.82
CA LEU A 266 11.25 16.62 -0.50
C LEU A 266 12.20 17.72 -0.98
N ARG A 267 12.91 18.34 -0.04
CA ARG A 267 13.84 19.45 -0.32
C ARG A 267 15.27 19.04 -0.02
N ALA A 268 16.14 19.19 -1.01
CA ALA A 268 17.57 18.95 -0.85
C ALA A 268 18.18 19.86 0.23
N THR A 269 19.12 19.31 0.99
CA THR A 269 19.92 20.01 1.99
C THR A 269 21.34 20.22 1.49
N LEU A 270 22.07 21.16 2.11
CA LEU A 270 23.48 21.40 1.82
C LEU A 270 24.41 20.20 2.15
N LYS A 271 23.91 19.21 2.90
CA LYS A 271 24.67 18.01 3.31
C LYS A 271 24.21 16.75 2.55
N ASP A 272 23.79 16.89 1.30
CA ASP A 272 23.34 15.79 0.44
C ASP A 272 22.28 14.87 1.07
N ASN A 273 21.31 15.46 1.77
CA ASN A 273 20.14 14.74 2.30
C ASN A 273 18.83 15.45 1.89
N TRP A 274 17.68 14.80 2.07
CA TRP A 274 16.35 15.29 1.77
C TRP A 274 15.55 15.56 3.04
N LYS A 275 15.09 16.80 3.20
CA LYS A 275 14.10 17.19 4.22
C LYS A 275 12.70 16.89 3.71
N VAL A 276 11.87 16.31 4.59
CA VAL A 276 10.43 16.21 4.39
C VAL A 276 9.80 17.51 4.89
N CYS A 277 9.09 18.21 4.01
CA CYS A 277 8.48 19.50 4.33
C CYS A 277 6.99 19.51 4.03
N TYR A 278 6.24 20.27 4.83
CA TYR A 278 4.84 20.60 4.59
C TYR A 278 4.65 22.10 4.83
N ASN A 279 4.03 22.81 3.88
CA ASN A 279 3.82 24.26 3.93
C ASN A 279 5.10 25.05 4.32
N ASN A 280 6.23 24.71 3.71
CA ASN A 280 7.58 25.24 4.00
C ASN A 280 8.19 24.91 5.38
N GLN A 281 7.47 24.22 6.25
CA GLN A 281 7.98 23.76 7.54
C GLN A 281 8.62 22.39 7.41
N ILE A 282 9.72 22.15 8.12
CA ILE A 282 10.43 20.87 8.11
C ILE A 282 9.75 19.96 9.13
N ILE A 283 9.25 18.83 8.67
CA ILE A 283 8.55 17.85 9.51
C ILE A 283 9.25 16.49 9.56
N GLY A 284 10.36 16.34 8.83
CA GLY A 284 11.13 15.11 8.81
C GLY A 284 12.41 15.20 7.99
N LEU A 285 13.18 14.11 8.01
CA LEU A 285 14.40 13.94 7.24
C LEU A 285 14.47 12.50 6.73
N LEU A 286 14.98 12.29 5.52
CA LEU A 286 15.24 10.94 5.03
C LEU A 286 16.46 10.32 5.72
N SER A 287 16.44 8.99 5.83
CA SER A 287 17.57 8.23 6.35
C SER A 287 18.71 8.18 5.32
N ARG A 288 19.94 7.89 5.77
CA ARG A 288 21.08 7.71 4.86
C ARG A 288 20.84 6.62 3.83
N LYS A 289 20.18 5.53 4.25
CA LYS A 289 19.78 4.43 3.36
C LYS A 289 18.88 4.95 2.23
N ALA A 290 17.85 5.72 2.55
CA ALA A 290 16.94 6.25 1.54
C ALA A 290 17.66 7.20 0.56
N VAL A 291 18.58 8.03 1.06
CA VAL A 291 19.42 8.87 0.20
C VAL A 291 20.24 8.01 -0.77
N THR A 292 20.90 6.95 -0.28
CA THR A 292 21.67 6.02 -1.13
C THR A 292 20.78 5.34 -2.17
N ASP A 293 19.59 4.87 -1.77
CA ASP A 293 18.64 4.20 -2.66
C ASP A 293 18.12 5.16 -3.76
N LEU A 294 17.90 6.44 -3.42
CA LEU A 294 17.50 7.49 -4.39
C LEU A 294 18.64 7.85 -5.34
N THR A 295 19.86 8.03 -4.83
CA THR A 295 21.05 8.31 -5.63
C THR A 295 21.31 7.19 -6.64
N GLY A 296 21.18 5.92 -6.23
CA GLY A 296 21.29 4.76 -7.12
C GLY A 296 20.25 4.72 -8.24
N LYS A 297 19.16 5.48 -8.10
CA LYS A 297 18.11 5.65 -9.11
C LYS A 297 18.19 7.00 -9.84
N ASN A 298 19.35 7.65 -9.80
CA ASN A 298 19.65 8.96 -10.41
C ASN A 298 18.85 10.14 -9.83
N ILE A 299 18.32 10.02 -8.61
CA ILE A 299 17.62 11.09 -7.89
C ILE A 299 18.61 11.71 -6.90
N ASN A 300 19.42 12.64 -7.41
CA ASN A 300 20.49 13.28 -6.65
C ASN A 300 20.02 14.61 -6.06
N THR A 301 20.44 14.92 -4.82
CA THR A 301 20.10 16.18 -4.12
C THR A 301 20.51 17.44 -4.89
N ASN A 302 21.58 17.36 -5.69
CA ASN A 302 22.18 18.53 -6.33
C ASN A 302 21.59 18.84 -7.72
N SER A 303 20.92 17.87 -8.34
CA SER A 303 20.39 18.00 -9.71
C SER A 303 18.92 17.67 -9.85
N PHE A 304 18.33 16.94 -8.89
CA PHE A 304 16.93 16.55 -8.92
C PHE A 304 16.07 17.51 -8.12
N LYS A 305 14.91 17.87 -8.67
CA LYS A 305 13.87 18.60 -7.95
C LYS A 305 12.53 17.90 -8.15
N PHE A 306 11.91 17.54 -7.03
CA PHE A 306 10.53 17.06 -7.04
C PHE A 306 9.59 18.21 -7.40
N LYS A 307 8.61 17.93 -8.26
CA LYS A 307 7.51 18.85 -8.58
C LYS A 307 6.35 18.66 -7.58
N PRO A 308 5.50 19.69 -7.40
CA PRO A 308 4.28 19.54 -6.61
C PRO A 308 3.46 18.33 -7.07
N GLY A 309 2.98 17.53 -6.13
CA GLY A 309 2.21 16.32 -6.41
C GLY A 309 3.03 15.05 -6.67
N GLU A 310 4.36 15.13 -6.68
CA GLU A 310 5.24 13.95 -6.85
C GLU A 310 5.56 13.24 -5.52
N VAL A 311 5.31 13.88 -4.37
CA VAL A 311 5.50 13.28 -3.05
C VAL A 311 4.23 13.48 -2.22
N THR A 312 3.77 12.41 -1.58
CA THR A 312 2.58 12.41 -0.72
C THR A 312 2.88 11.72 0.60
N VAL A 313 2.03 11.96 1.61
CA VAL A 313 2.03 11.18 2.85
C VAL A 313 1.56 9.77 2.52
N ARG A 314 2.43 8.77 2.73
CA ARG A 314 2.08 7.34 2.64
C ARG A 314 1.36 6.89 3.92
N ASN A 315 1.91 7.29 5.06
CA ASN A 315 1.50 6.84 6.38
C ASN A 315 2.02 7.81 7.45
N ILE A 316 1.33 7.89 8.59
CA ILE A 316 1.79 8.63 9.77
C ILE A 316 2.08 7.60 10.85
N TYR A 317 3.37 7.31 11.03
CA TYR A 317 3.86 6.16 11.79
C TYR A 317 4.14 6.53 13.25
N ARG A 318 3.58 5.77 14.19
CA ARG A 318 3.88 5.83 15.63
C ARG A 318 5.24 5.19 15.90
N HIS A 319 6.23 6.03 16.14
CA HIS A 319 7.52 5.61 16.65
C HIS A 319 7.50 5.57 18.17
N ILE A 320 8.12 4.53 18.73
CA ILE A 320 8.19 4.30 20.16
C ILE A 320 9.65 4.00 20.47
N GLU A 321 10.24 4.76 21.38
CA GLU A 321 11.48 4.39 22.05
C GLU A 321 11.11 3.65 23.34
N SER A 322 11.80 2.55 23.59
CA SER A 322 11.61 1.75 24.79
C SER A 322 12.95 1.48 25.46
N ASN A 323 12.93 1.38 26.78
CA ASN A 323 14.09 0.92 27.54
C ASN A 323 14.42 -0.53 27.14
N GLU A 324 15.65 -0.76 26.69
CA GLU A 324 16.08 -2.08 26.19
C GLU A 324 16.00 -3.19 27.24
N ILE A 325 16.02 -2.85 28.53
CA ILE A 325 16.01 -3.81 29.64
C ILE A 325 14.58 -4.04 30.15
N THR A 326 13.81 -2.98 30.40
CA THR A 326 12.47 -3.10 31.00
C THR A 326 11.37 -3.28 29.96
N GLY A 327 11.63 -2.92 28.69
CA GLY A 327 10.61 -2.87 27.64
C GLY A 327 9.62 -1.70 27.80
N GLU A 328 9.78 -0.88 28.83
CA GLU A 328 8.91 0.27 29.09
C GLU A 328 9.12 1.34 28.02
N ILE A 329 8.02 1.94 27.57
CA ILE A 329 8.04 3.05 26.62
C ILE A 329 8.65 4.27 27.31
N THR A 330 9.74 4.78 26.76
CA THR A 330 10.45 5.96 27.28
C THR A 330 10.05 7.24 26.56
N ASP A 331 9.72 7.15 25.27
CA ASP A 331 9.29 8.29 24.47
C ASP A 331 8.46 7.80 23.28
N GLU A 332 7.53 8.63 22.81
CA GLU A 332 6.70 8.34 21.65
C GLU A 332 6.39 9.58 20.82
N TRP A 333 6.39 9.41 19.49
CA TRP A 333 6.00 10.47 18.57
C TRP A 333 5.62 9.90 17.20
N TYR A 334 4.98 10.72 16.38
CA TYR A 334 4.57 10.38 15.03
C TYR A 334 5.56 10.88 13.99
N VAL A 335 5.77 10.07 12.94
CA VAL A 335 6.69 10.35 11.84
C VAL A 335 5.96 10.21 10.52
N VAL A 336 6.09 11.21 9.64
CA VAL A 336 5.56 11.11 8.28
C VAL A 336 6.42 10.18 7.46
N ILE A 337 5.80 9.15 6.88
CA ILE A 337 6.41 8.26 5.91
C ILE A 337 6.00 8.71 4.50
N PRO A 338 6.92 9.14 3.64
CA PRO A 338 6.58 9.60 2.30
C PRO A 338 6.30 8.47 1.31
N ARG A 339 5.55 8.80 0.25
CA ARG A 339 5.49 8.06 -1.01
C ARG A 339 5.98 8.98 -2.12
N ILE A 340 6.85 8.48 -2.98
CA ILE A 340 7.28 9.18 -4.19
C ILE A 340 6.59 8.53 -5.40
N SER A 341 6.01 9.35 -6.26
CA SER A 341 5.43 8.94 -7.55
C SER A 341 5.69 10.03 -8.59
N VAL A 342 6.71 9.81 -9.41
CA VAL A 342 7.16 10.68 -10.51
C VAL A 342 6.80 10.04 -11.83
N CYS A 343 6.12 10.79 -12.71
CA CYS A 343 5.71 10.32 -14.02
C CYS A 343 5.61 11.49 -15.01
N ARG A 344 6.74 11.89 -15.61
CA ARG A 344 6.81 13.06 -16.51
C ARG A 344 7.84 12.97 -17.62
#